data_AF-A0A956LI28-F1
#
_entry.id   AF-A0A956LI28-F1
#
_cell.length_a   1.000
_cell.length_b   1.000
_cell.length_c   1.000
_cell.angle_alpha   90.00
_cell.angle_beta   90.00
_cell.angle_gamma   90.00
#
_symmetry.space_group_name_H-M   'P 1'
#
loop_
_entity.id
_entity.type
_entity.pdbx_description
1 polymer ?
#
loop_
_entity_poly.entity_id
_entity_poly.type
_entity_poly.pdbx_seq_one_letter_code
_entity_poly.pdbx_strand_id
1 'polypeptide(L)'
;MSVYRPGLVTGDSRTGAELDPASNLLAAFVAGALRLESAPALDDAISVVPVDFVAAAIAALCLQEEHEGRRVALLNPSPLRRSTFYGMLRGRAYRLRETAFPRWRERVLRLPREDPENPLARFALYYRAMTPTRMRRREATVGDGPALTDRETRARLDALGIRCPAVDAQLVDTYLDAYAARGLIAAPRLEVSEARSPHEPLLLDQDELVAPWLAGLDDAEQQMIRLYDVAKKRQWDAHARLDWSLEIDPENPQQLPDDAIPIWRSPVWNRLGAAERVELRRNHQAWQLSQFLAGEQGALLCAGRLVQRAPSSAARMFCATQVVDEARHVEVFARLLSEKLGLSHPVSPPLRRLLDQVLYDRRWDVTCLGMQVLIEGLGLAVFSMIRDRSQHPLIAAAHAYVAQDEARHVAFGRVQLGELYRELSAPELAEREEFVIEASYLLRDRFAARELWAELGLPVDRCVGWIEDSGYMHRYRAELFRRVVPIVRSIGLWGPKVRDAYARMGLLEFADAEVDALMDEDDRVARQYDASA
;
A
#
# COMPACT_ATOMS: atom_id res chain seq x y z
N MET A 1 40.47 16.28 37.77
CA MET A 1 40.17 15.39 36.62
C MET A 1 38.89 15.85 35.93
N SER A 2 38.94 16.11 34.63
CA SER A 2 37.74 16.37 33.82
C SER A 2 37.33 15.13 33.03
N VAL A 3 36.02 14.99 32.80
CA VAL A 3 35.41 13.85 32.11
C VAL A 3 34.84 14.34 30.79
N TYR A 4 35.43 13.88 29.69
CA TYR A 4 34.96 14.14 28.34
C TYR A 4 34.08 12.99 27.85
N ARG A 5 32.88 13.32 27.37
CA ARG A 5 31.87 12.36 26.91
C ARG A 5 31.51 12.67 25.46
N PRO A 6 32.25 12.10 24.50
CA PRO A 6 31.86 12.23 23.10
C PRO A 6 30.58 11.45 22.81
N GLY A 7 29.86 11.91 21.79
CA GLY A 7 28.80 11.13 21.14
C GLY A 7 29.35 9.91 20.39
N LEU A 8 28.59 9.41 19.41
CA LEU A 8 29.08 8.30 18.57
C LEU A 8 30.26 8.79 17.73
N VAL A 9 31.48 8.35 18.09
CA VAL A 9 32.70 8.76 17.39
C VAL A 9 32.80 8.02 16.06
N THR A 10 33.12 8.76 15.00
CA THR A 10 33.35 8.24 13.64
C THR A 10 34.74 8.61 13.15
N GLY A 11 35.09 8.15 11.94
CA GLY A 11 36.37 8.45 11.32
C GLY A 11 36.66 9.94 11.14
N ASP A 12 37.91 10.23 10.79
CA ASP A 12 38.40 11.59 10.53
C ASP A 12 37.55 12.30 9.46
N SER A 13 37.14 13.53 9.72
CA SER A 13 36.20 14.26 8.86
C SER A 13 36.73 14.59 7.46
N ARG A 14 38.04 14.51 7.24
CA ARG A 14 38.71 14.89 5.98
C ARG A 14 39.10 13.67 5.14
N THR A 15 39.43 12.58 5.81
CA THR A 15 40.00 11.38 5.18
C THR A 15 39.13 10.13 5.35
N GLY A 16 38.14 10.18 6.25
CA GLY A 16 37.34 9.03 6.65
C GLY A 16 38.13 7.94 7.37
N ALA A 17 39.38 8.22 7.77
CA ALA A 17 40.24 7.25 8.41
C ALA A 17 39.71 6.84 9.78
N GLU A 18 39.63 5.54 10.00
CA GLU A 18 39.24 4.92 11.26
C GLU A 18 40.07 3.64 11.50
N LEU A 19 40.30 3.33 12.78
CA LEU A 19 41.12 2.20 13.22
C LEU A 19 40.51 0.85 12.83
N ASP A 20 39.23 0.64 13.16
CA ASP A 20 38.47 -0.55 12.79
C ASP A 20 37.01 -0.22 12.41
N PRO A 21 36.77 0.13 11.14
CA PRO A 21 35.43 0.45 10.65
C PRO A 21 34.43 -0.70 10.82
N ALA A 22 34.87 -1.96 10.78
CA ALA A 22 33.95 -3.09 10.93
C ALA A 22 33.39 -3.22 12.36
N SER A 23 34.05 -2.59 13.34
CA SER A 23 33.62 -2.49 14.73
C SER A 23 32.95 -1.17 15.09
N ASN A 24 32.84 -0.23 14.14
CA ASN A 24 32.09 1.01 14.32
C ASN A 24 30.60 0.80 14.02
N LEU A 25 29.72 1.27 14.90
CA LEU A 25 28.28 1.08 14.75
C LEU A 25 27.72 1.69 13.46
N LEU A 26 28.19 2.88 13.04
CA LEU A 26 27.71 3.52 11.81
C LEU A 26 28.25 2.80 10.58
N ALA A 27 29.56 2.54 10.53
CA ALA A 27 30.18 1.91 9.37
C ALA A 27 29.67 0.47 9.17
N ALA A 28 29.52 -0.31 10.25
CA ALA A 28 28.92 -1.64 10.20
C ALA A 28 27.44 -1.60 9.81
N PHE A 29 26.70 -0.58 10.26
CA PHE A 29 25.33 -0.38 9.80
C PHE A 29 25.27 -0.11 8.29
N VAL A 30 26.06 0.83 7.79
CA VAL A 30 26.10 1.17 6.35
C VAL A 30 26.50 -0.07 5.55
N ALA A 31 27.63 -0.69 5.88
CA ALA A 31 28.14 -1.81 5.10
C ALA A 31 27.22 -3.04 5.14
N GLY A 32 26.68 -3.37 6.31
CA GLY A 32 25.76 -4.50 6.43
C GLY A 32 24.40 -4.23 5.78
N ALA A 33 23.87 -3.00 5.87
CA ALA A 33 22.61 -2.62 5.22
C ALA A 33 22.73 -2.61 3.69
N LEU A 34 23.86 -2.14 3.15
CA LEU A 34 24.16 -2.22 1.72
C LEU A 34 24.30 -3.66 1.25
N ARG A 35 24.99 -4.51 2.02
CA ARG A 35 25.11 -5.95 1.72
C ARG A 35 23.77 -6.68 1.78
N LEU A 36 22.87 -6.26 2.67
CA LEU A 36 21.49 -6.78 2.76
C LEU A 36 20.53 -6.20 1.72
N GLU A 37 20.97 -5.18 1.00
CA GLU A 37 20.15 -4.26 0.19
C GLU A 37 18.91 -3.74 0.94
N SER A 38 19.01 -3.63 2.27
CA SER A 38 17.86 -3.36 3.15
C SER A 38 18.26 -2.60 4.41
N ALA A 39 17.51 -1.55 4.70
CA ALA A 39 17.61 -0.72 5.89
C ALA A 39 16.26 -0.65 6.62
N PRO A 40 16.24 -0.37 7.94
CA PRO A 40 15.00 -0.20 8.66
C PRO A 40 14.31 1.11 8.25
N ALA A 41 13.01 1.06 7.97
CA ALA A 41 12.17 2.22 7.71
C ALA A 41 11.91 2.95 9.04
N LEU A 42 12.84 3.84 9.41
CA LEU A 42 12.84 4.67 10.62
C LEU A 42 13.34 6.05 10.25
N ASP A 43 12.79 7.09 10.86
CA ASP A 43 13.28 8.47 10.66
C ASP A 43 13.82 9.12 11.96
N ASP A 44 14.57 8.36 12.75
CA ASP A 44 15.33 8.91 13.88
C ASP A 44 16.56 9.72 13.40
N ALA A 45 17.14 10.49 14.32
CA ALA A 45 18.30 11.32 14.05
C ALA A 45 19.61 10.52 14.14
N ILE A 46 20.44 10.61 13.10
CA ILE A 46 21.83 10.14 13.09
C ILE A 46 22.72 11.28 13.58
N SER A 47 23.27 11.13 14.79
CA SER A 47 24.22 12.06 15.39
C SER A 47 25.56 11.36 15.56
N VAL A 48 26.58 11.86 14.86
CA VAL A 48 27.95 11.34 14.90
C VAL A 48 28.96 12.46 15.04
N VAL A 49 30.10 12.16 15.65
CA VAL A 49 31.13 13.13 15.98
C VAL A 49 32.47 12.66 15.40
N PRO A 50 33.04 13.35 14.41
CA PRO A 50 34.33 12.97 13.82
C PRO A 50 35.47 12.98 14.86
N VAL A 51 36.38 12.01 14.76
CA VAL A 51 37.47 11.83 15.74
C VAL A 51 38.45 13.02 15.79
N ASP A 52 38.67 13.71 14.67
CA ASP A 52 39.52 14.89 14.57
C ASP A 52 38.95 16.08 15.35
N PHE A 53 37.62 16.26 15.32
CA PHE A 53 36.96 17.24 16.18
C PHE A 53 37.10 16.87 17.65
N VAL A 54 36.87 15.60 18.03
CA VAL A 54 37.00 15.14 19.43
C VAL A 54 38.41 15.37 19.94
N ALA A 55 39.43 15.00 19.16
CA ALA A 55 40.83 15.17 19.51
C ALA A 55 41.19 16.65 19.67
N ALA A 56 40.81 17.50 18.72
CA ALA A 56 41.06 18.94 18.78
C ALA A 56 40.36 19.59 19.99
N ALA A 57 39.10 19.23 20.24
CA ALA A 57 38.33 19.74 21.37
C ALA A 57 38.94 19.36 22.72
N ILE A 58 39.32 18.09 22.91
CA ILE A 58 39.95 17.65 24.16
C ILE A 58 41.30 18.34 24.36
N ALA A 59 42.15 18.39 23.32
CA ALA A 59 43.45 19.03 23.40
C ALA A 59 43.33 20.50 23.79
N ALA A 60 42.45 21.26 23.12
CA ALA A 60 42.28 22.68 23.39
C ALA A 60 41.66 22.97 24.76
N LEU A 61 40.68 22.16 25.19
CA LEU A 61 40.03 22.33 26.49
C LEU A 61 40.95 21.97 27.67
N CYS A 62 41.86 21.02 27.51
CA CYS A 62 42.88 20.69 28.51
C CYS A 62 43.94 21.79 28.68
N LEU A 63 44.14 22.64 27.68
CA LEU A 63 45.10 23.76 27.73
C LEU A 63 44.52 25.04 28.35
N GLN A 64 43.23 25.05 28.72
CA GLN A 64 42.60 26.20 29.38
C GLN A 64 42.86 26.17 30.90
N GLU A 65 43.05 27.33 31.54
CA GLU A 65 43.31 27.43 32.98
C GLU A 65 42.19 26.81 33.84
N GLU A 66 40.94 26.83 33.36
CA GLU A 66 39.77 26.25 34.05
C GLU A 66 39.41 24.83 33.57
N HIS A 67 40.27 23.84 33.80
CA HIS A 67 40.09 22.47 33.29
C HIS A 67 39.83 21.40 34.37
N GLU A 68 39.74 21.73 35.66
CA GLU A 68 39.52 20.72 36.72
C GLU A 68 38.04 20.48 37.06
N GLY A 69 37.66 19.19 37.22
CA GLY A 69 36.37 18.77 37.78
C GLY A 69 35.17 18.88 36.83
N ARG A 70 35.37 19.16 35.54
CA ARG A 70 34.28 19.41 34.59
C ARG A 70 33.77 18.13 33.93
N ARG A 71 32.50 18.13 33.55
CA ARG A 71 31.85 17.11 32.72
C ARG A 71 31.53 17.76 31.38
N VAL A 72 32.22 17.36 30.33
CA VAL A 72 32.15 17.99 29.00
C VAL A 72 31.52 17.02 28.02
N ALA A 73 30.37 17.40 27.44
CA ALA A 73 29.75 16.63 26.37
C ALA A 73 30.23 17.16 25.01
N LEU A 74 30.72 16.27 24.15
CA LEU A 74 31.17 16.61 22.80
C LEU A 74 30.16 15.99 21.82
N LEU A 75 29.19 16.79 21.39
CA LEU A 75 28.07 16.35 20.55
C LEU A 75 28.07 17.10 19.21
N ASN A 76 27.42 16.50 18.21
CA ASN A 76 27.24 17.16 16.92
C ASN A 76 26.03 18.11 16.98
N PRO A 77 26.19 19.40 16.65
CA PRO A 77 25.11 20.38 16.66
C PRO A 77 24.02 20.14 15.61
N SER A 78 24.33 19.39 14.56
CA SER A 78 23.52 19.28 13.36
C SER A 78 23.32 17.80 13.01
N PRO A 79 22.45 17.08 13.73
CA PRO A 79 22.17 15.68 13.43
C PRO A 79 21.39 15.56 12.11
N LEU A 80 21.65 14.47 11.37
CA LEU A 80 21.03 14.21 10.07
C LEU A 80 19.82 13.28 10.24
N ARG A 81 18.70 13.57 9.59
CA ARG A 81 17.57 12.64 9.53
C ARG A 81 17.96 11.37 8.79
N ARG A 82 17.55 10.21 9.30
CA ARG A 82 17.88 8.91 8.71
C ARG A 82 17.33 8.75 7.30
N SER A 83 16.14 9.30 7.00
CA SER A 83 15.60 9.36 5.63
C SER A 83 16.53 10.14 4.67
N THR A 84 17.04 11.30 5.11
CA THR A 84 17.99 12.10 4.32
C THR A 84 19.31 11.36 4.11
N PHE A 85 19.81 10.68 5.14
CA PHE A 85 21.00 9.83 5.03
C PHE A 85 20.82 8.70 4.03
N TYR A 86 19.66 8.03 4.01
CA TYR A 86 19.34 7.02 2.99
C TYR A 86 19.27 7.61 1.58
N GLY A 87 18.75 8.83 1.44
CA GLY A 87 18.79 9.58 0.19
C GLY A 87 20.22 9.77 -0.32
N MET A 88 21.16 10.12 0.56
CA MET A 88 22.58 10.29 0.21
C MET A 88 23.22 8.97 -0.24
N LEU A 89 22.94 7.85 0.44
CA LEU A 89 23.42 6.52 0.01
C LEU A 89 22.89 6.15 -1.38
N ARG A 90 21.60 6.39 -1.63
CA ARG A 90 20.99 6.17 -2.96
C ARG A 90 21.58 7.10 -4.03
N GLY A 91 21.93 8.33 -3.66
CA GLY A 91 22.61 9.29 -4.53
C GLY A 91 23.96 8.79 -5.06
N ARG A 92 24.66 7.93 -4.30
CA ARG A 92 25.85 7.20 -4.77
C ARG A 92 25.54 5.88 -5.49
N ALA A 93 24.33 5.70 -6.01
CA ALA A 93 23.88 4.50 -6.71
C ALA A 93 23.91 3.19 -5.89
N TYR A 94 23.91 3.28 -4.55
CA TYR A 94 23.76 2.10 -3.71
C TYR A 94 22.31 1.60 -3.66
N ARG A 95 22.11 0.28 -3.81
CA ARG A 95 20.79 -0.36 -3.63
C ARG A 95 20.45 -0.47 -2.15
N LEU A 96 19.41 0.26 -1.74
CA LEU A 96 18.95 0.26 -0.35
C LEU A 96 17.42 0.37 -0.26
N ARG A 97 16.76 -0.72 0.12
CA ARG A 97 15.31 -0.78 0.33
C ARG A 97 14.96 -0.55 1.79
N GLU A 98 14.01 0.33 2.06
CA GLU A 98 13.49 0.52 3.41
C GLU A 98 12.51 -0.61 3.76
N THR A 99 12.64 -1.18 4.95
CA THR A 99 11.85 -2.32 5.43
C THR A 99 11.39 -2.03 6.85
N ALA A 100 10.13 -2.32 7.17
CA ALA A 100 9.60 -2.10 8.51
C ALA A 100 10.55 -2.67 9.59
N PHE A 101 10.89 -1.86 10.59
CA PHE A 101 11.92 -2.19 11.59
C PHE A 101 11.77 -3.59 12.21
N PRO A 102 10.57 -4.09 12.58
CA PRO A 102 10.42 -5.46 13.09
C PRO A 102 10.92 -6.53 12.12
N ARG A 103 10.57 -6.42 10.83
CA ARG A 103 10.99 -7.35 9.77
C ARG A 103 12.47 -7.24 9.46
N TRP A 104 12.99 -6.01 9.39
CA TRP A 104 14.42 -5.79 9.19
C TRP A 104 15.25 -6.36 10.35
N ARG A 105 14.81 -6.13 11.59
CA ARG A 105 15.44 -6.66 12.81
C ARG A 105 15.47 -8.19 12.82
N GLU A 106 14.40 -8.85 12.41
CA GLU A 106 14.39 -10.31 12.30
C GLU A 106 15.45 -10.82 11.33
N ARG A 107 15.63 -10.17 10.16
CA ARG A 107 16.70 -10.50 9.21
C ARG A 107 18.08 -10.33 9.84
N VAL A 108 18.32 -9.21 10.52
CA VAL A 108 19.60 -8.94 11.20
C VAL A 108 19.93 -9.99 12.27
N LEU A 109 18.92 -10.45 13.02
CA LEU A 109 19.10 -11.45 14.06
C LEU A 109 19.44 -12.85 13.52
N ARG A 110 19.21 -13.11 12.23
CA ARG A 110 19.58 -14.37 11.56
C ARG A 110 20.96 -14.34 10.93
N LEU A 111 21.53 -13.15 10.68
CA LEU A 111 22.86 -12.99 10.04
C LEU A 111 23.98 -13.80 10.70
N PRO A 112 24.10 -13.89 12.04
CA PRO A 112 25.15 -14.71 12.65
C PRO A 112 25.14 -16.18 12.20
N ARG A 113 24.00 -16.67 11.69
CA ARG A 113 23.86 -18.02 11.11
C ARG A 113 23.89 -18.01 9.58
N GLU A 114 23.24 -17.04 8.95
CA GLU A 114 22.98 -17.03 7.50
C GLU A 114 24.06 -16.31 6.67
N ASP A 115 24.66 -15.24 7.22
CA ASP A 115 25.72 -14.45 6.57
C ASP A 115 26.62 -13.85 7.66
N PRO A 116 27.48 -14.65 8.31
CA PRO A 116 28.31 -14.21 9.45
C PRO A 116 29.32 -13.12 9.06
N GLU A 117 29.67 -13.03 7.77
CA GLU A 117 30.54 -12.00 7.22
C GLU A 117 29.85 -10.64 7.08
N ASN A 118 28.52 -10.59 7.22
CA ASN A 118 27.79 -9.33 7.22
C ASN A 118 28.19 -8.50 8.45
N PRO A 119 28.64 -7.24 8.30
CA PRO A 119 29.03 -6.41 9.44
C PRO A 119 27.94 -6.23 10.52
N LEU A 120 26.66 -6.31 10.14
CA LEU A 120 25.54 -6.26 11.10
C LEU A 120 25.45 -7.49 12.01
N ALA A 121 26.03 -8.65 11.63
CA ALA A 121 26.04 -9.84 12.46
C ALA A 121 26.75 -9.61 13.81
N ARG A 122 27.83 -8.80 13.80
CA ARG A 122 28.56 -8.39 15.01
C ARG A 122 27.71 -7.58 15.99
N PHE A 123 26.69 -6.88 15.47
CA PHE A 123 25.77 -6.05 16.24
C PHE A 123 24.41 -6.73 16.48
N ALA A 124 24.27 -8.03 16.21
CA ALA A 124 23.00 -8.74 16.41
C ALA A 124 22.49 -8.63 17.87
N LEU A 125 23.37 -8.66 18.87
CA LEU A 125 22.98 -8.47 20.27
C LEU A 125 22.46 -7.05 20.56
N TYR A 126 23.07 -6.02 19.94
CA TYR A 126 22.56 -4.65 20.01
C TYR A 126 21.14 -4.56 19.44
N TYR A 127 20.92 -5.11 18.24
CA TYR A 127 19.60 -5.11 17.61
C TYR A 127 18.59 -6.04 18.29
N ARG A 128 19.05 -7.06 19.03
CA ARG A 128 18.20 -7.88 19.90
C ARG A 128 17.64 -7.05 21.06
N ALA A 129 18.47 -6.18 21.65
CA ALA A 129 18.08 -5.30 22.74
C ALA A 129 17.22 -4.10 22.28
N MET A 130 17.27 -3.74 20.99
CA MET A 130 16.44 -2.69 20.39
C MET A 130 15.05 -3.24 20.00
N THR A 131 14.14 -3.31 20.98
CA THR A 131 12.76 -3.76 20.73
C THR A 131 11.97 -2.73 19.89
N PRO A 132 10.91 -3.13 19.17
CA PRO A 132 10.06 -2.19 18.43
C PRO A 132 9.52 -1.05 19.29
N THR A 133 9.21 -1.32 20.56
CA THR A 133 8.77 -0.30 21.52
C THR A 133 9.88 0.69 21.90
N ARG A 134 11.12 0.22 22.11
CA ARG A 134 12.28 1.09 22.34
C ARG A 134 12.58 1.93 21.10
N MET A 135 12.42 1.36 19.92
CA MET A 135 12.66 2.05 18.66
C MET A 135 11.59 3.13 18.39
N ARG A 136 10.30 2.81 18.58
CA ARG A 136 9.21 3.81 18.50
C ARG A 136 9.41 4.98 19.47
N ARG A 137 9.88 4.72 20.70
CA ARG A 137 10.20 5.80 21.65
C ARG A 137 11.34 6.68 21.13
N ARG A 138 12.40 6.08 20.57
CA ARG A 138 13.55 6.79 19.99
C ARG A 138 13.17 7.62 18.76
N GLU A 139 12.30 7.07 17.90
CA GLU A 139 11.71 7.76 16.75
C GLU A 139 10.77 8.91 17.16
N ALA A 140 10.00 8.73 18.25
CA ALA A 140 9.13 9.77 18.81
C ALA A 140 9.90 10.87 19.58
N THR A 141 11.17 10.67 19.93
CA THR A 141 12.00 11.64 20.68
C THR A 141 12.99 12.38 19.77
N VAL A 142 12.73 12.45 18.46
CA VAL A 142 13.49 13.28 17.53
C VAL A 142 13.48 14.73 18.01
N GLY A 143 14.56 15.13 18.70
CA GLY A 143 14.76 16.48 19.23
C GLY A 143 14.42 16.72 20.71
N ASP A 144 13.85 15.75 21.45
CA ASP A 144 13.25 16.01 22.79
C ASP A 144 13.73 15.09 23.93
N GLY A 145 14.81 14.32 23.71
CA GLY A 145 15.53 13.69 24.82
C GLY A 145 16.18 14.77 25.71
N PRO A 146 16.39 14.53 27.03
CA PRO A 146 17.08 15.48 27.89
C PRO A 146 18.43 15.81 27.24
N ALA A 147 18.56 17.03 26.74
CA ALA A 147 19.79 17.51 26.15
C ALA A 147 20.87 17.32 27.22
N LEU A 148 21.85 16.45 26.98
CA LEU A 148 23.17 16.69 27.54
C LEU A 148 23.54 18.07 26.99
N THR A 149 23.39 19.11 27.81
CA THR A 149 23.51 20.49 27.36
C THR A 149 24.96 20.76 26.98
N ASP A 150 25.27 20.67 25.69
CA ASP A 150 26.59 20.96 25.13
C ASP A 150 26.75 22.45 24.81
N ARG A 151 25.73 23.28 25.04
CA ARG A 151 25.70 24.71 24.69
C ARG A 151 26.90 25.49 25.22
N GLU A 152 27.26 25.30 26.48
CA GLU A 152 28.44 25.95 27.09
C GLU A 152 29.75 25.43 26.50
N THR A 153 29.81 24.12 26.23
CA THR A 153 30.99 23.51 25.59
C THR A 153 31.17 24.03 24.18
N ARG A 154 30.07 24.15 23.43
CA ARG A 154 30.04 24.66 22.05
C ARG A 154 30.48 26.11 21.98
N ALA A 155 29.94 26.97 22.84
CA ALA A 155 30.36 28.37 22.90
C ALA A 155 31.87 28.53 23.16
N ARG A 156 32.44 27.68 24.02
CA ARG A 156 33.89 27.67 24.30
C ARG A 156 34.71 27.17 23.11
N LEU A 157 34.29 26.09 22.47
CA LEU A 157 34.98 25.56 21.28
C LEU A 157 34.89 26.53 20.09
N ASP A 158 33.75 27.19 19.91
CA ASP A 158 33.56 28.24 18.90
C ASP A 158 34.53 29.42 19.13
N ALA A 159 34.72 29.85 20.38
CA ALA A 159 35.69 30.88 20.74
C ALA A 159 37.15 30.47 20.47
N LEU A 160 37.44 29.16 20.50
CA LEU A 160 38.74 28.58 20.17
C LEU A 160 38.88 28.24 18.67
N GLY A 161 37.86 28.54 17.84
CA GLY A 161 37.86 28.24 16.41
C GLY A 161 37.70 26.75 16.08
N ILE A 162 37.29 25.93 17.03
CA ILE A 162 37.12 24.48 16.87
C ILE A 162 35.65 24.18 16.64
N ARG A 163 35.30 23.78 15.41
CA ARG A 163 33.92 23.51 15.01
C ARG A 163 33.73 22.05 14.63
N CYS A 164 32.62 21.49 15.07
CA CYS A 164 32.21 20.13 14.67
C CYS A 164 31.66 20.18 13.24
N PRO A 165 32.17 19.36 12.30
CA PRO A 165 31.61 19.24 10.97
C PRO A 165 30.13 18.84 10.99
N ALA A 166 29.34 19.41 10.10
CA ALA A 166 27.95 18.99 9.89
C ALA A 166 27.91 17.59 9.29
N VAL A 167 26.87 16.82 9.62
CA VAL A 167 26.61 15.53 8.97
C VAL A 167 25.90 15.80 7.65
N ASP A 168 26.65 16.26 6.66
CA ASP A 168 26.18 16.61 5.31
C ASP A 168 26.67 15.61 4.25
N ALA A 169 26.32 15.87 2.98
CA ALA A 169 26.70 15.01 1.86
C ALA A 169 28.23 14.85 1.75
N GLN A 170 29.00 15.91 2.00
CA GLN A 170 30.45 15.88 1.88
C GLN A 170 31.07 14.94 2.92
N LEU A 171 30.64 15.03 4.18
CA LEU A 171 31.13 14.14 5.24
C LEU A 171 30.72 12.68 4.97
N VAL A 172 29.49 12.46 4.52
CA VAL A 172 29.01 11.12 4.15
C VAL A 172 29.81 10.54 2.99
N ASP A 173 30.09 11.32 1.94
CA ASP A 173 30.92 10.90 0.80
C ASP A 173 32.33 10.52 1.24
N THR A 174 32.94 11.32 2.12
CA THR A 174 34.26 11.07 2.69
C THR A 174 34.31 9.71 3.38
N TYR A 175 33.27 9.37 4.15
CA TYR A 175 33.18 8.07 4.82
C TYR A 175 32.93 6.92 3.85
N LEU A 176 32.05 7.08 2.87
CA LEU A 176 31.78 6.04 1.89
C LEU A 176 33.01 5.74 1.03
N ASP A 177 33.77 6.75 0.64
CA ASP A 177 35.01 6.59 -0.11
C ASP A 177 36.07 5.86 0.73
N ALA A 178 36.19 6.20 2.00
CA ALA A 178 37.09 5.49 2.92
C ALA A 178 36.67 4.02 3.16
N TYR A 179 35.37 3.74 3.25
CA TYR A 179 34.84 2.38 3.40
C TYR A 179 35.06 1.55 2.13
N ALA A 180 34.85 2.15 0.96
CA ALA A 180 35.08 1.50 -0.33
C ALA A 180 36.57 1.20 -0.56
N ALA A 181 37.45 2.16 -0.25
CA ALA A 181 38.91 1.97 -0.35
C ALA A 181 39.44 0.85 0.54
N ARG A 182 38.73 0.53 1.62
CA ARG A 182 39.04 -0.58 2.54
C ARG A 182 38.30 -1.88 2.21
N GLY A 183 37.52 -1.92 1.13
CA GLY A 183 36.73 -3.07 0.73
C GLY A 183 35.57 -3.42 1.68
N LEU A 184 35.19 -2.50 2.58
CA LEU A 184 34.09 -2.72 3.52
C LEU A 184 32.73 -2.67 2.82
N ILE A 185 32.63 -1.81 1.80
CA ILE A 185 31.48 -1.73 0.90
C ILE A 185 31.95 -1.95 -0.52
N ALA A 186 31.10 -2.56 -1.35
CA ALA A 186 31.38 -2.65 -2.77
C ALA A 186 31.48 -1.24 -3.37
N ALA A 187 32.30 -1.08 -4.42
CA ALA A 187 32.23 0.11 -5.25
C ALA A 187 30.78 0.30 -5.72
N PRO A 188 30.28 1.55 -5.79
CA PRO A 188 28.95 1.81 -6.27
C PRO A 188 28.82 1.18 -7.66
N ARG A 189 27.81 0.32 -7.84
CA ARG A 189 27.57 -0.26 -9.16
C ARG A 189 27.05 0.88 -10.03
N LEU A 190 27.94 1.43 -10.85
CA LEU A 190 27.57 2.10 -12.10
C LEU A 190 27.10 1.03 -13.10
N GLU A 191 26.20 0.15 -12.67
CA GLU A 191 25.27 -0.41 -13.62
C GLU A 191 24.33 0.76 -13.94
N VAL A 192 24.23 1.11 -15.21
CA VAL A 192 23.06 1.81 -15.75
C VAL A 192 21.87 0.87 -15.55
N SER A 193 21.49 0.70 -14.30
CA SER A 193 20.29 0.04 -13.86
C SER A 193 19.33 1.20 -13.75
N GLU A 194 18.43 1.27 -14.73
CA GLU A 194 17.27 2.15 -14.75
C GLU A 194 16.44 1.94 -13.46
N ALA A 195 16.92 2.48 -12.34
CA ALA A 195 16.11 2.68 -11.16
C ALA A 195 15.21 3.86 -11.48
N ARG A 196 14.21 3.59 -12.34
CA ARG A 196 13.17 4.55 -12.66
C ARG A 196 12.60 5.05 -11.35
N SER A 197 12.61 6.37 -11.15
CA SER A 197 11.87 7.00 -10.07
C SER A 197 10.46 6.38 -10.01
N PRO A 198 9.83 6.22 -8.83
CA PRO A 198 8.44 5.76 -8.74
C PRO A 198 7.46 6.67 -9.53
N HIS A 199 7.94 7.82 -10.02
CA HIS A 199 7.24 8.75 -10.92
C HIS A 199 7.99 9.04 -12.23
N GLU A 200 9.00 8.25 -12.61
CA GLU A 200 9.58 8.39 -13.94
C GLU A 200 8.57 7.81 -14.95
N PRO A 201 8.10 8.60 -15.92
CA PRO A 201 7.28 8.04 -16.99
C PRO A 201 8.08 6.91 -17.64
N LEU A 202 7.41 5.80 -17.96
CA LEU A 202 8.03 4.83 -18.84
C LEU A 202 8.45 5.60 -20.11
N LEU A 203 9.77 5.70 -20.35
CA LEU A 203 10.25 6.11 -21.66
C LEU A 203 9.65 5.08 -22.62
N LEU A 204 8.76 5.56 -23.50
CA LEU A 204 8.24 4.78 -24.62
C LEU A 204 9.43 4.18 -25.34
N ASP A 205 9.39 2.87 -25.54
CA ASP A 205 10.32 2.24 -26.47
C ASP A 205 10.10 2.90 -27.84
N GLN A 206 11.15 3.51 -28.39
CA GLN A 206 11.03 4.18 -29.67
C GLN A 206 10.69 3.19 -30.77
N ASP A 207 11.03 1.91 -30.61
CA ASP A 207 10.67 0.86 -31.57
C ASP A 207 9.16 0.50 -31.47
N GLU A 208 8.54 0.55 -30.29
CA GLU A 208 7.07 0.42 -30.12
C GLU A 208 6.31 1.59 -30.78
N LEU A 209 6.91 2.78 -30.88
CA LEU A 209 6.27 3.95 -31.51
C LEU A 209 6.23 3.88 -33.04
N VAL A 210 7.10 3.06 -33.66
CA VAL A 210 7.29 3.03 -35.13
C VAL A 210 6.69 1.77 -35.76
N ALA A 211 6.36 0.75 -34.96
CA ALA A 211 5.67 -0.46 -35.42
C ALA A 211 4.22 -0.15 -35.88
N PRO A 212 3.65 -0.89 -36.85
CA PRO A 212 2.23 -0.76 -37.19
C PRO A 212 1.36 -1.18 -36.00
N TRP A 213 0.85 -0.21 -35.24
CA TRP A 213 0.17 -0.40 -33.94
C TRP A 213 -1.01 -1.38 -33.92
N LEU A 214 -1.64 -1.65 -35.07
CA LEU A 214 -2.85 -2.49 -35.19
C LEU A 214 -2.80 -3.46 -36.39
N ALA A 215 -1.62 -3.79 -36.91
CA ALA A 215 -1.51 -4.77 -38.00
C ALA A 215 -1.20 -6.17 -37.46
N GLY A 216 -1.88 -7.20 -37.96
CA GLY A 216 -1.58 -8.59 -37.62
C GLY A 216 -1.99 -9.01 -36.21
N LEU A 217 -3.05 -8.41 -35.66
CA LEU A 217 -3.57 -8.71 -34.31
C LEU A 217 -4.00 -10.17 -34.17
N ASP A 218 -3.61 -10.80 -33.07
CA ASP A 218 -4.12 -12.12 -32.70
C ASP A 218 -5.58 -12.07 -32.21
N ASP A 219 -6.17 -13.23 -31.94
CA ASP A 219 -7.58 -13.33 -31.53
C ASP A 219 -7.88 -12.58 -30.21
N ALA A 220 -6.91 -12.54 -29.29
CA ALA A 220 -7.01 -11.91 -27.99
C ALA A 220 -6.97 -10.38 -28.12
N GLU A 221 -6.03 -9.87 -28.91
CA GLU A 221 -5.91 -8.47 -29.23
C GLU A 221 -7.13 -7.97 -30.00
N GLN A 222 -7.66 -8.77 -30.93
CA GLN A 222 -8.94 -8.47 -31.58
C GLN A 222 -10.10 -8.41 -30.59
N GLN A 223 -10.11 -9.26 -29.56
CA GLN A 223 -11.09 -9.18 -28.47
C GLN A 223 -10.93 -7.89 -27.66
N MET A 224 -9.71 -7.45 -27.39
CA MET A 224 -9.46 -6.18 -26.69
C MET A 224 -9.93 -4.98 -27.52
N ILE A 225 -9.73 -4.99 -28.84
CA ILE A 225 -10.27 -3.95 -29.73
C ILE A 225 -11.80 -3.95 -29.72
N ARG A 226 -12.46 -5.13 -29.74
CA ARG A 226 -13.92 -5.21 -29.61
C ARG A 226 -14.40 -4.63 -28.28
N LEU A 227 -13.76 -4.99 -27.16
CA LEU A 227 -14.07 -4.43 -25.85
C LEU A 227 -13.86 -2.92 -25.82
N TYR A 228 -12.78 -2.41 -26.41
CA TYR A 228 -12.51 -0.98 -26.54
C TYR A 228 -13.59 -0.25 -27.33
N ASP A 229 -14.01 -0.80 -28.48
CA ASP A 229 -15.07 -0.20 -29.29
C ASP A 229 -16.41 -0.18 -28.57
N VAL A 230 -16.72 -1.22 -27.79
CA VAL A 230 -17.91 -1.27 -26.94
C VAL A 230 -17.82 -0.21 -25.84
N ALA A 231 -16.71 -0.17 -25.08
CA ALA A 231 -16.52 0.77 -23.97
C ALA A 231 -16.58 2.23 -24.45
N LYS A 232 -15.92 2.56 -25.56
CA LYS A 232 -15.96 3.90 -26.17
C LYS A 232 -17.38 4.33 -26.54
N LYS A 233 -18.18 3.45 -27.14
CA LYS A 233 -19.58 3.75 -27.52
C LYS A 233 -20.51 3.90 -26.33
N ARG A 234 -20.16 3.29 -25.20
CA ARG A 234 -20.96 3.25 -23.97
C ARG A 234 -20.49 4.21 -22.89
N GLN A 235 -19.55 5.10 -23.20
CA GLN A 235 -19.20 6.19 -22.30
C GLN A 235 -20.42 7.04 -21.98
N TRP A 236 -20.54 7.44 -20.71
CA TRP A 236 -21.64 8.25 -20.21
C TRP A 236 -21.12 9.39 -19.32
N ASP A 237 -21.90 10.46 -19.22
CA ASP A 237 -21.61 11.61 -18.37
C ASP A 237 -22.44 11.50 -17.09
N ALA A 238 -21.79 11.44 -15.92
CA ALA A 238 -22.49 11.29 -14.65
C ALA A 238 -23.42 12.46 -14.33
N HIS A 239 -23.06 13.69 -14.70
CA HIS A 239 -23.88 14.87 -14.49
C HIS A 239 -25.15 14.85 -15.34
N ALA A 240 -25.04 14.40 -16.60
CA ALA A 240 -26.17 14.38 -17.54
C ALA A 240 -27.05 13.13 -17.43
N ARG A 241 -26.46 11.97 -17.10
CA ARG A 241 -27.14 10.66 -17.12
C ARG A 241 -27.92 10.37 -15.83
N LEU A 242 -27.44 10.87 -14.69
CA LEU A 242 -28.05 10.65 -13.39
C LEU A 242 -28.91 11.86 -13.00
N ASP A 243 -30.13 11.60 -12.54
CA ASP A 243 -31.01 12.66 -12.03
C ASP A 243 -30.61 13.06 -10.60
N TRP A 244 -29.66 13.99 -10.52
CA TRP A 244 -29.20 14.57 -9.26
C TRP A 244 -30.22 15.49 -8.60
N SER A 245 -31.37 15.80 -9.21
CA SER A 245 -32.43 16.59 -8.58
C SER A 245 -33.24 15.80 -7.57
N LEU A 246 -33.17 14.46 -7.62
CA LEU A 246 -33.86 13.59 -6.68
C LEU A 246 -33.29 13.73 -5.26
N GLU A 247 -34.17 14.07 -4.32
CA GLU A 247 -33.85 14.17 -2.90
C GLU A 247 -33.81 12.79 -2.25
N ILE A 248 -32.79 12.57 -1.41
CA ILE A 248 -32.67 11.33 -0.64
C ILE A 248 -33.44 11.42 0.68
N ASP A 249 -33.96 10.28 1.14
CA ASP A 249 -34.58 10.21 2.47
C ASP A 249 -33.49 10.33 3.55
N PRO A 250 -33.55 11.33 4.45
CA PRO A 250 -32.56 11.48 5.51
C PRO A 250 -32.55 10.30 6.49
N GLU A 251 -33.61 9.51 6.61
CA GLU A 251 -33.67 8.35 7.53
C GLU A 251 -33.24 7.03 6.87
N ASN A 252 -33.31 6.98 5.54
CA ASN A 252 -32.89 5.84 4.73
C ASN A 252 -32.33 6.30 3.36
N PRO A 253 -31.13 6.89 3.33
CA PRO A 253 -30.54 7.48 2.13
C PRO A 253 -30.56 6.62 0.86
N GLN A 254 -30.26 5.33 1.02
CA GLN A 254 -30.24 4.37 -0.10
C GLN A 254 -31.59 3.67 -0.32
N GLN A 255 -32.61 3.95 0.49
CA GLN A 255 -33.90 3.26 0.51
C GLN A 255 -33.79 1.73 0.46
N LEU A 256 -32.83 1.19 1.21
CA LEU A 256 -32.63 -0.25 1.36
C LEU A 256 -33.45 -0.77 2.55
N PRO A 257 -33.94 -2.02 2.48
CA PRO A 257 -34.62 -2.65 3.61
C PRO A 257 -33.64 -2.93 4.77
N ASP A 258 -34.17 -3.01 6.00
CA ASP A 258 -33.34 -3.19 7.21
C ASP A 258 -32.56 -4.52 7.24
N ASP A 259 -33.02 -5.55 6.51
CA ASP A 259 -32.29 -6.81 6.40
C ASP A 259 -30.98 -6.67 5.62
N ALA A 260 -30.74 -5.53 4.95
CA ALA A 260 -29.45 -5.17 4.38
C ALA A 260 -28.40 -4.79 5.44
N ILE A 261 -28.83 -4.52 6.69
CA ILE A 261 -27.93 -4.21 7.81
C ILE A 261 -27.43 -5.53 8.42
N PRO A 262 -26.11 -5.77 8.49
CA PRO A 262 -25.56 -7.07 8.90
C PRO A 262 -25.98 -7.56 10.30
N ILE A 263 -26.25 -6.64 11.23
CA ILE A 263 -26.68 -6.97 12.60
C ILE A 263 -28.20 -7.01 12.76
N TRP A 264 -28.97 -6.96 11.68
CA TRP A 264 -30.44 -6.95 11.73
C TRP A 264 -30.98 -8.16 12.51
N ARG A 265 -32.03 -7.93 13.32
CA ARG A 265 -32.65 -8.91 14.25
C ARG A 265 -31.75 -9.43 15.39
N SER A 266 -30.50 -8.97 15.49
CA SER A 266 -29.65 -9.30 16.63
C SER A 266 -30.23 -8.75 17.95
N PRO A 267 -29.81 -9.28 19.12
CA PRO A 267 -30.19 -8.73 20.41
C PRO A 267 -29.83 -7.25 20.62
N VAL A 268 -28.77 -6.73 19.97
CA VAL A 268 -28.48 -5.30 20.03
C VAL A 268 -29.46 -4.51 19.18
N TRP A 269 -29.72 -4.93 17.94
CA TRP A 269 -30.67 -4.28 17.03
C TRP A 269 -32.08 -4.17 17.64
N ASN A 270 -32.57 -5.26 18.24
CA ASN A 270 -33.92 -5.29 18.82
C ASN A 270 -34.07 -4.37 20.03
N ARG A 271 -32.97 -3.97 20.68
CA ARG A 271 -32.98 -3.01 21.79
C ARG A 271 -32.89 -1.55 21.36
N LEU A 272 -32.43 -1.28 20.12
CA LEU A 272 -32.37 0.08 19.59
C LEU A 272 -33.78 0.65 19.41
N GLY A 273 -33.98 1.89 19.88
CA GLY A 273 -35.15 2.71 19.59
C GLY A 273 -35.18 3.18 18.14
N ALA A 274 -36.28 3.84 17.73
CA ALA A 274 -36.46 4.27 16.35
C ALA A 274 -35.35 5.21 15.85
N ALA A 275 -34.98 6.23 16.65
CA ALA A 275 -33.94 7.18 16.31
C ALA A 275 -32.55 6.52 16.19
N GLU A 276 -32.20 5.61 17.11
CA GLU A 276 -30.92 4.89 17.08
C GLU A 276 -30.82 3.95 15.86
N ARG A 277 -31.94 3.35 15.42
CA ARG A 277 -31.97 2.55 14.18
C ARG A 277 -31.75 3.40 12.94
N VAL A 278 -32.33 4.61 12.91
CA VAL A 278 -32.10 5.58 11.83
C VAL A 278 -30.63 5.99 11.78
N GLU A 279 -30.05 6.36 12.92
CA GLU A 279 -28.64 6.72 13.02
C GLU A 279 -27.73 5.59 12.55
N LEU A 280 -27.97 4.37 13.01
CA LEU A 280 -27.20 3.19 12.59
C LEU A 280 -27.34 2.95 11.08
N ARG A 281 -28.56 3.02 10.54
CA ARG A 281 -28.82 2.84 9.10
C ARG A 281 -28.05 3.86 8.27
N ARG A 282 -28.13 5.15 8.63
CA ARG A 282 -27.42 6.23 7.94
C ARG A 282 -25.91 6.00 7.96
N ASN A 283 -25.34 5.68 9.13
CA ASN A 283 -23.91 5.41 9.27
C ASN A 283 -23.48 4.17 8.49
N HIS A 284 -24.25 3.08 8.51
CA HIS A 284 -23.94 1.88 7.73
C HIS A 284 -23.97 2.14 6.22
N GLN A 285 -24.96 2.88 5.73
CA GLN A 285 -25.07 3.23 4.32
C GLN A 285 -23.96 4.21 3.88
N ALA A 286 -23.61 5.19 4.71
CA ALA A 286 -22.48 6.09 4.47
C ALA A 286 -21.16 5.33 4.48
N TRP A 287 -20.97 4.42 5.44
CA TRP A 287 -19.80 3.55 5.51
C TRP A 287 -19.68 2.72 4.23
N GLN A 288 -20.74 2.04 3.79
CA GLN A 288 -20.73 1.24 2.57
C GLN A 288 -20.34 2.06 1.32
N LEU A 289 -20.94 3.23 1.12
CA LEU A 289 -20.57 4.12 0.01
C LEU A 289 -19.13 4.64 0.12
N SER A 290 -18.63 4.88 1.34
CA SER A 290 -17.23 5.26 1.58
C SER A 290 -16.27 4.15 1.19
N GLN A 291 -16.65 2.90 1.41
CA GLN A 291 -15.88 1.73 1.00
C GLN A 291 -15.85 1.57 -0.52
N PHE A 292 -16.95 1.88 -1.22
CA PHE A 292 -16.98 1.91 -2.68
C PHE A 292 -16.07 3.01 -3.20
N LEU A 293 -16.22 4.25 -2.72
CA LEU A 293 -15.35 5.35 -3.11
C LEU A 293 -13.86 5.01 -2.93
N ALA A 294 -13.48 4.39 -1.80
CA ALA A 294 -12.09 3.96 -1.59
C ALA A 294 -11.65 2.85 -2.55
N GLY A 295 -12.58 1.94 -2.89
CA GLY A 295 -12.40 0.94 -3.96
C GLY A 295 -12.12 1.60 -5.30
N GLU A 296 -12.97 2.52 -5.74
CA GLU A 296 -12.85 3.19 -7.05
C GLU A 296 -11.63 4.10 -7.13
N GLN A 297 -11.24 4.74 -6.02
CA GLN A 297 -9.97 5.47 -5.97
C GLN A 297 -8.78 4.52 -6.16
N GLY A 298 -8.86 3.32 -5.59
CA GLY A 298 -7.89 2.26 -5.84
C GLY A 298 -7.91 1.79 -7.30
N ALA A 299 -9.10 1.55 -7.84
CA ALA A 299 -9.33 1.10 -9.22
C ALA A 299 -8.77 2.12 -10.21
N LEU A 300 -9.04 3.42 -10.02
CA LEU A 300 -8.49 4.52 -10.84
C LEU A 300 -6.95 4.49 -10.90
N LEU A 301 -6.30 4.29 -9.74
CA LEU A 301 -4.84 4.19 -9.68
C LEU A 301 -4.32 2.90 -10.34
N CYS A 302 -5.05 1.80 -10.21
CA CYS A 302 -4.75 0.53 -10.87
C CYS A 302 -4.92 0.64 -12.39
N ALA A 303 -6.02 1.18 -12.89
CA ALA A 303 -6.30 1.42 -14.30
C ALA A 303 -5.19 2.26 -14.95
N GLY A 304 -4.78 3.35 -14.31
CA GLY A 304 -3.68 4.20 -14.80
C GLY A 304 -2.33 3.46 -14.90
N ARG A 305 -2.10 2.44 -14.05
CA ARG A 305 -0.92 1.56 -14.15
C ARG A 305 -1.08 0.46 -15.18
N LEU A 306 -2.29 -0.08 -15.35
CA LEU A 306 -2.57 -1.07 -16.39
C LEU A 306 -2.35 -0.45 -17.77
N VAL A 307 -2.74 0.80 -18.01
CA VAL A 307 -2.39 1.53 -19.26
C VAL A 307 -0.88 1.53 -19.52
N GLN A 308 -0.07 1.69 -18.47
CA GLN A 308 1.38 1.75 -18.59
C GLN A 308 2.03 0.38 -18.78
N ARG A 309 1.36 -0.72 -18.42
CA ARG A 309 1.99 -2.04 -18.27
C ARG A 309 1.29 -3.18 -19.00
N ALA A 310 0.10 -2.94 -19.55
CA ALA A 310 -0.61 -3.93 -20.32
C ALA A 310 0.26 -4.42 -21.48
N PRO A 311 0.16 -5.72 -21.84
CA PRO A 311 1.14 -6.40 -22.67
C PRO A 311 1.09 -6.00 -24.15
N SER A 312 -0.02 -5.42 -24.62
CA SER A 312 -0.21 -5.02 -26.02
C SER A 312 -0.90 -3.66 -26.16
N SER A 313 -0.74 -3.03 -27.32
CA SER A 313 -1.41 -1.76 -27.63
C SER A 313 -2.94 -1.89 -27.57
N ALA A 314 -3.51 -3.00 -28.02
CA ALA A 314 -4.95 -3.26 -27.93
C ALA A 314 -5.43 -3.31 -26.48
N ALA A 315 -4.68 -3.99 -25.59
CA ALA A 315 -4.97 -4.03 -24.17
C ALA A 315 -4.84 -2.62 -23.53
N ARG A 316 -3.79 -1.86 -23.87
CA ARG A 316 -3.59 -0.48 -23.38
C ARG A 316 -4.74 0.44 -23.80
N MET A 317 -5.25 0.31 -25.03
CA MET A 317 -6.41 1.07 -25.51
C MET A 317 -7.65 0.79 -24.67
N PHE A 318 -7.92 -0.48 -24.33
CA PHE A 318 -9.03 -0.81 -23.43
C PHE A 318 -8.78 -0.30 -22.01
N CYS A 319 -7.58 -0.47 -21.44
CA CYS A 319 -7.26 0.09 -20.12
C CYS A 319 -7.46 1.61 -20.05
N ALA A 320 -7.25 2.33 -21.16
CA ALA A 320 -7.48 3.77 -21.20
C ALA A 320 -8.95 4.14 -21.01
N THR A 321 -9.90 3.30 -21.44
CA THR A 321 -11.32 3.53 -21.17
C THR A 321 -11.64 3.30 -19.70
N GLN A 322 -11.00 2.32 -19.06
CA GLN A 322 -11.16 2.07 -17.63
C GLN A 322 -10.75 3.28 -16.79
N VAL A 323 -9.67 3.99 -17.15
CA VAL A 323 -9.26 5.22 -16.42
C VAL A 323 -10.38 6.26 -16.41
N VAL A 324 -11.10 6.41 -17.51
CA VAL A 324 -12.25 7.33 -17.60
C VAL A 324 -13.43 6.81 -16.79
N ASP A 325 -13.72 5.51 -16.90
CA ASP A 325 -14.80 4.84 -16.15
C ASP A 325 -14.57 5.01 -14.64
N GLU A 326 -13.36 4.70 -14.12
CA GLU A 326 -13.06 4.83 -12.69
C GLU A 326 -13.04 6.27 -12.17
N ALA A 327 -12.59 7.22 -12.99
CA ALA A 327 -12.66 8.63 -12.63
C ALA A 327 -14.13 9.07 -12.43
N ARG A 328 -15.02 8.57 -13.30
CA ARG A 328 -16.46 8.80 -13.20
C ARG A 328 -17.07 8.07 -11.99
N HIS A 329 -16.64 6.85 -11.68
CA HIS A 329 -17.13 6.13 -10.50
C HIS A 329 -16.76 6.88 -9.21
N VAL A 330 -15.52 7.38 -9.13
CA VAL A 330 -15.07 8.26 -8.04
C VAL A 330 -15.94 9.51 -7.94
N GLU A 331 -16.22 10.18 -9.07
CA GLU A 331 -17.12 11.34 -9.10
C GLU A 331 -18.50 10.99 -8.53
N VAL A 332 -19.13 9.92 -9.01
CA VAL A 332 -20.47 9.47 -8.60
C VAL A 332 -20.54 9.20 -7.10
N PHE A 333 -19.65 8.38 -6.56
CA PHE A 333 -19.69 8.04 -5.14
C PHE A 333 -19.25 9.19 -4.23
N ALA A 334 -18.28 10.01 -4.66
CA ALA A 334 -17.90 11.22 -3.92
C ALA A 334 -19.08 12.20 -3.83
N ARG A 335 -19.84 12.36 -4.92
CA ARG A 335 -21.01 13.23 -4.97
C ARG A 335 -22.18 12.70 -4.13
N LEU A 336 -22.45 11.38 -4.18
CA LEU A 336 -23.43 10.75 -3.29
C LEU A 336 -23.08 10.95 -1.80
N LEU A 337 -21.81 10.85 -1.42
CA LEU A 337 -21.37 11.06 -0.05
C LEU A 337 -21.41 12.53 0.37
N SER A 338 -20.91 13.44 -0.46
CA SER A 338 -20.71 14.85 -0.11
C SER A 338 -21.96 15.71 -0.29
N GLU A 339 -22.70 15.54 -1.38
CA GLU A 339 -23.88 16.37 -1.70
C GLU A 339 -25.19 15.76 -1.21
N LYS A 340 -25.32 14.42 -1.23
CA LYS A 340 -26.56 13.74 -0.84
C LYS A 340 -26.54 13.34 0.64
N LEU A 341 -25.62 12.46 1.06
CA LEU A 341 -25.62 11.92 2.44
C LEU A 341 -25.04 12.90 3.48
N GLY A 342 -23.99 13.64 3.14
CA GLY A 342 -23.25 14.51 4.05
C GLY A 342 -22.47 13.77 5.14
N LEU A 343 -22.12 12.50 4.93
CA LEU A 343 -21.43 11.65 5.91
C LEU A 343 -20.45 10.71 5.21
N SER A 344 -19.26 10.49 5.78
CA SER A 344 -18.22 9.62 5.23
C SER A 344 -17.42 8.92 6.33
N HIS A 345 -16.92 7.71 6.06
CA HIS A 345 -16.09 6.93 6.97
C HIS A 345 -14.74 6.57 6.33
N PRO A 346 -13.69 6.28 7.13
CA PRO A 346 -12.40 5.86 6.60
C PRO A 346 -12.46 4.46 5.96
N VAL A 347 -11.55 4.21 5.01
CA VAL A 347 -11.38 2.90 4.39
C VAL A 347 -11.12 1.80 5.42
N SER A 348 -11.88 0.70 5.34
CA SER A 348 -11.67 -0.43 6.25
C SER A 348 -10.26 -1.04 6.13
N PRO A 349 -9.68 -1.54 7.25
CA PRO A 349 -8.34 -2.14 7.24
C PRO A 349 -8.16 -3.32 6.25
N PRO A 350 -9.11 -4.25 6.08
CA PRO A 350 -8.98 -5.32 5.10
C PRO A 350 -8.92 -4.82 3.66
N LEU A 351 -9.79 -3.85 3.30
CA LEU A 351 -9.78 -3.24 1.96
C LEU A 351 -8.48 -2.47 1.73
N ARG A 352 -8.05 -1.67 2.71
CA ARG A 352 -6.79 -0.94 2.62
C ARG A 352 -5.59 -1.87 2.41
N ARG A 353 -5.53 -2.98 3.14
CA ARG A 353 -4.45 -3.97 2.96
C ARG A 353 -4.44 -4.55 1.55
N LEU A 354 -5.61 -4.93 1.03
CA LEU A 354 -5.70 -5.49 -0.31
C LEU A 354 -5.31 -4.44 -1.37
N LEU A 355 -5.82 -3.21 -1.24
CA LEU A 355 -5.43 -2.08 -2.09
C LEU A 355 -3.92 -1.83 -2.06
N ASP A 356 -3.30 -1.82 -0.87
CA ASP A 356 -1.84 -1.68 -0.76
C ASP A 356 -1.12 -2.85 -1.45
N GLN A 357 -1.59 -4.09 -1.32
CA GLN A 357 -0.98 -5.24 -2.00
C GLN A 357 -1.03 -5.10 -3.53
N VAL A 358 -2.20 -4.76 -4.10
CA VAL A 358 -2.38 -4.65 -5.55
C VAL A 358 -1.67 -3.43 -6.13
N LEU A 359 -1.60 -2.33 -5.38
CA LEU A 359 -0.95 -1.10 -5.81
C LEU A 359 0.58 -1.20 -5.66
N TYR A 360 1.13 -1.86 -4.65
CA TYR A 360 2.59 -1.89 -4.49
C TYR A 360 3.25 -3.08 -5.19
N ASP A 361 2.49 -4.05 -5.69
CA ASP A 361 3.06 -5.12 -6.51
C ASP A 361 3.57 -4.56 -7.85
N ARG A 362 4.75 -5.02 -8.26
CA ARG A 362 5.38 -4.58 -9.51
C ARG A 362 4.89 -5.35 -10.72
N ARG A 363 4.19 -6.45 -10.52
CA ARG A 363 3.74 -7.32 -11.60
C ARG A 363 2.34 -6.90 -12.00
N TRP A 364 2.16 -6.58 -13.28
CA TRP A 364 0.89 -6.06 -13.78
C TRP A 364 -0.24 -7.09 -13.64
N ASP A 365 0.08 -8.39 -13.72
CA ASP A 365 -0.89 -9.46 -13.59
C ASP A 365 -1.43 -9.58 -12.17
N VAL A 366 -0.62 -9.27 -11.14
CA VAL A 366 -1.11 -9.21 -9.75
C VAL A 366 -2.03 -8.02 -9.54
N THR A 367 -1.71 -6.86 -10.15
CA THR A 367 -2.61 -5.70 -10.16
C THR A 367 -3.94 -6.04 -10.84
N CYS A 368 -3.90 -6.67 -12.01
CA CYS A 368 -5.07 -7.06 -12.78
C CYS A 368 -5.90 -8.14 -12.05
N LEU A 369 -5.25 -9.14 -11.46
CA LEU A 369 -5.91 -10.19 -10.66
C LEU A 369 -6.59 -9.61 -9.43
N GLY A 370 -5.88 -8.75 -8.71
CA GLY A 370 -6.39 -8.14 -7.50
C GLY A 370 -7.51 -7.13 -7.73
N MET A 371 -7.37 -6.27 -8.74
CA MET A 371 -8.38 -5.26 -9.06
C MET A 371 -9.51 -5.86 -9.91
N GLN A 372 -9.24 -6.22 -11.17
CA GLN A 372 -10.28 -6.59 -12.13
C GLN A 372 -11.02 -7.88 -11.78
N VAL A 373 -10.31 -8.90 -11.27
CA VAL A 373 -10.95 -10.19 -10.97
C VAL A 373 -11.53 -10.23 -9.56
N LEU A 374 -10.82 -9.69 -8.58
CA LEU A 374 -11.17 -9.86 -7.16
C LEU A 374 -11.96 -8.68 -6.60
N ILE A 375 -11.44 -7.45 -6.64
CA ILE A 375 -12.14 -6.28 -6.08
C ILE A 375 -13.36 -5.91 -6.92
N GLU A 376 -13.17 -5.68 -8.21
CA GLU A 376 -14.23 -5.29 -9.15
C GLU A 376 -15.21 -6.44 -9.40
N GLY A 377 -14.72 -7.69 -9.54
CA GLY A 377 -15.59 -8.86 -9.66
C GLY A 377 -16.53 -9.04 -8.47
N LEU A 378 -16.08 -8.70 -7.27
CA LEU A 378 -16.94 -8.67 -6.09
C LEU A 378 -17.78 -7.39 -6.01
N GLY A 379 -17.23 -6.24 -6.43
CA GLY A 379 -17.92 -4.95 -6.52
C GLY A 379 -19.16 -5.04 -7.41
N LEU A 380 -19.02 -5.63 -8.60
CA LEU A 380 -20.09 -5.93 -9.54
C LEU A 380 -21.27 -6.64 -8.86
N ALA A 381 -21.01 -7.67 -8.06
CA ALA A 381 -22.07 -8.37 -7.33
C ALA A 381 -22.77 -7.46 -6.30
N VAL A 382 -22.01 -6.63 -5.56
CA VAL A 382 -22.59 -5.66 -4.61
C VAL A 382 -23.45 -4.62 -5.33
N PHE A 383 -22.95 -4.07 -6.44
CA PHE A 383 -23.64 -3.03 -7.19
C PHE A 383 -24.93 -3.55 -7.80
N SER A 384 -24.92 -4.75 -8.39
CA SER A 384 -26.14 -5.40 -8.87
C SER A 384 -27.15 -5.65 -7.74
N MET A 385 -26.70 -6.08 -6.55
CA MET A 385 -27.59 -6.25 -5.39
C MET A 385 -28.23 -4.94 -4.92
N ILE A 386 -27.48 -3.84 -4.89
CA ILE A 386 -28.01 -2.52 -4.47
C ILE A 386 -28.98 -2.00 -5.53
N ARG A 387 -28.62 -2.09 -6.82
CA ARG A 387 -29.49 -1.76 -7.95
C ARG A 387 -30.84 -2.45 -7.85
N ASP A 388 -30.86 -3.75 -7.56
CA ASP A 388 -32.09 -4.55 -7.59
C ASP A 388 -32.95 -4.37 -6.34
N ARG A 389 -32.40 -3.84 -5.25
CA ARG A 389 -33.08 -3.74 -3.95
C ARG A 389 -33.41 -2.32 -3.52
N SER A 390 -32.62 -1.35 -3.94
CA SER A 390 -32.85 0.06 -3.63
C SER A 390 -34.16 0.51 -4.26
N GLN A 391 -35.01 1.17 -3.47
CA GLN A 391 -36.22 1.79 -3.99
C GLN A 391 -35.98 3.23 -4.48
N HIS A 392 -34.77 3.77 -4.28
CA HIS A 392 -34.43 5.12 -4.67
C HIS A 392 -33.90 5.15 -6.12
N PRO A 393 -34.55 5.85 -7.07
CA PRO A 393 -34.18 5.79 -8.49
C PRO A 393 -32.73 6.22 -8.78
N LEU A 394 -32.25 7.33 -8.18
CA LEU A 394 -30.85 7.77 -8.33
C LEU A 394 -29.85 6.72 -7.87
N ILE A 395 -30.09 6.08 -6.72
CA ILE A 395 -29.18 5.08 -6.14
C ILE A 395 -29.17 3.83 -7.01
N ALA A 396 -30.35 3.36 -7.43
CA ALA A 396 -30.46 2.19 -8.30
C ALA A 396 -29.78 2.44 -9.65
N ALA A 397 -30.01 3.60 -10.28
CA ALA A 397 -29.40 3.96 -11.55
C ALA A 397 -27.87 4.11 -11.45
N ALA A 398 -27.36 4.79 -10.42
CA ALA A 398 -25.92 4.95 -10.20
C ALA A 398 -25.22 3.59 -10.12
N HIS A 399 -25.75 2.66 -9.33
CA HIS A 399 -25.18 1.32 -9.20
C HIS A 399 -25.35 0.48 -10.47
N ALA A 400 -26.43 0.69 -11.25
CA ALA A 400 -26.61 0.01 -12.53
C ALA A 400 -25.55 0.38 -13.57
N TYR A 401 -25.25 1.68 -13.71
CA TYR A 401 -24.26 2.15 -14.68
C TYR A 401 -22.84 1.78 -14.27
N VAL A 402 -22.48 1.91 -12.98
CA VAL A 402 -21.18 1.44 -12.48
C VAL A 402 -21.03 -0.06 -12.71
N ALA A 403 -22.04 -0.87 -12.36
CA ALA A 403 -22.01 -2.32 -12.61
C ALA A 403 -21.82 -2.68 -14.10
N GLN A 404 -22.40 -1.91 -15.01
CA GLN A 404 -22.21 -2.10 -16.45
C GLN A 404 -20.75 -1.90 -16.88
N ASP A 405 -20.06 -0.96 -16.24
CA ASP A 405 -18.66 -0.66 -16.50
C ASP A 405 -17.75 -1.74 -15.92
N GLU A 406 -17.97 -2.11 -14.65
CA GLU A 406 -17.23 -3.19 -13.97
C GLU A 406 -17.32 -4.53 -14.70
N ALA A 407 -18.47 -4.87 -15.29
CA ALA A 407 -18.62 -6.09 -16.07
C ALA A 407 -17.57 -6.18 -17.19
N ARG A 408 -17.26 -5.06 -17.86
CA ARG A 408 -16.25 -5.04 -18.93
C ARG A 408 -14.83 -5.12 -18.38
N HIS A 409 -14.60 -4.53 -17.22
CA HIS A 409 -13.29 -4.56 -16.55
C HIS A 409 -12.93 -5.97 -16.09
N VAL A 410 -13.90 -6.66 -15.50
CA VAL A 410 -13.83 -8.09 -15.15
C VAL A 410 -13.59 -8.96 -16.40
N ALA A 411 -14.27 -8.66 -17.52
CA ALA A 411 -14.07 -9.36 -18.80
C ALA A 411 -12.60 -9.29 -19.26
N PHE A 412 -12.03 -8.09 -19.18
CA PHE A 412 -10.63 -7.85 -19.52
C PHE A 412 -9.69 -8.65 -18.63
N GLY A 413 -9.90 -8.63 -17.31
CA GLY A 413 -9.10 -9.39 -16.36
C GLY A 413 -9.12 -10.89 -16.67
N ARG A 414 -10.30 -11.45 -16.95
CA ARG A 414 -10.46 -12.86 -17.32
C ARG A 414 -9.67 -13.24 -18.58
N VAL A 415 -9.77 -12.44 -19.64
CA VAL A 415 -9.10 -12.75 -20.92
C VAL A 415 -7.58 -12.65 -20.77
N GLN A 416 -7.09 -11.51 -20.26
CA GLN A 416 -5.66 -11.23 -20.17
C GLN A 416 -4.92 -12.17 -19.23
N LEU A 417 -5.51 -12.48 -18.06
CA LEU A 417 -4.90 -13.40 -17.11
C LEU A 417 -5.01 -14.85 -17.56
N GLY A 418 -6.12 -15.23 -18.21
CA GLY A 418 -6.29 -16.58 -18.73
C GLY A 418 -5.27 -16.96 -19.82
N GLU A 419 -4.76 -15.98 -20.56
CA GLU A 419 -3.63 -16.17 -21.48
C GLU A 419 -2.31 -16.29 -20.75
N LEU A 420 -1.98 -15.28 -19.94
CA LEU A 420 -0.71 -15.24 -19.23
C LEU A 420 -0.50 -16.48 -18.32
N TYR A 421 -1.54 -16.90 -17.59
CA TYR A 421 -1.41 -17.97 -16.60
C TYR A 421 -1.24 -19.36 -17.23
N ARG A 422 -1.51 -19.52 -18.53
CA ARG A 422 -1.14 -20.74 -19.28
C ARG A 422 0.36 -20.85 -19.49
N GLU A 423 1.08 -19.73 -19.45
CA GLU A 423 2.52 -19.67 -19.71
C GLU A 423 3.36 -19.63 -18.42
N LEU A 424 2.73 -19.37 -17.27
CA LEU A 424 3.42 -19.32 -15.98
C LEU A 424 3.94 -20.70 -15.55
N SER A 425 5.09 -20.69 -14.89
CA SER A 425 5.61 -21.89 -14.24
C SER A 425 4.77 -22.28 -13.01
N ALA A 426 4.85 -23.56 -12.60
CA ALA A 426 4.11 -24.04 -11.43
C ALA A 426 4.39 -23.24 -10.14
N PRO A 427 5.64 -22.82 -9.82
CA PRO A 427 5.90 -21.96 -8.67
C PRO A 427 5.25 -20.57 -8.77
N GLU A 428 5.27 -19.96 -9.96
CA GLU A 428 4.65 -18.64 -10.17
C GLU A 428 3.13 -18.71 -10.04
N LEU A 429 2.52 -19.75 -10.61
CA LEU A 429 1.08 -20.00 -10.48
C LEU A 429 0.69 -20.25 -9.02
N ALA A 430 1.47 -21.04 -8.28
CA ALA A 430 1.25 -21.28 -6.86
C ALA A 430 1.32 -20.00 -6.01
N GLU A 431 2.18 -19.05 -6.37
CA GLU A 431 2.21 -17.73 -5.73
C GLU A 431 0.92 -16.93 -6.00
N ARG A 432 0.38 -16.98 -7.23
CA ARG A 432 -0.91 -16.34 -7.56
C ARG A 432 -2.07 -17.00 -6.82
N GLU A 433 -2.05 -18.31 -6.66
CA GLU A 433 -3.02 -19.03 -5.84
C GLU A 433 -2.99 -18.57 -4.38
N GLU A 434 -1.80 -18.40 -3.79
CA GLU A 434 -1.65 -17.88 -2.43
C GLU A 434 -2.22 -16.47 -2.30
N PHE A 435 -1.95 -15.61 -3.29
CA PHE A 435 -2.52 -14.27 -3.34
C PHE A 435 -4.05 -14.28 -3.44
N VAL A 436 -4.65 -15.08 -4.33
CA VAL A 436 -6.12 -15.18 -4.46
C VAL A 436 -6.76 -15.65 -3.16
N ILE A 437 -6.15 -16.61 -2.48
CA ILE A 437 -6.66 -17.12 -1.20
C ILE A 437 -6.67 -16.01 -0.15
N GLU A 438 -5.54 -15.31 0.02
CA GLU A 438 -5.43 -14.21 0.98
C GLU A 438 -6.44 -13.09 0.66
N ALA A 439 -6.49 -12.66 -0.60
CA ALA A 439 -7.38 -11.61 -1.05
C ALA A 439 -8.87 -11.99 -0.87
N SER A 440 -9.23 -13.26 -1.11
CA SER A 440 -10.59 -13.75 -0.87
C SER A 440 -10.99 -13.68 0.61
N TYR A 441 -10.07 -13.98 1.54
CA TYR A 441 -10.32 -13.78 2.97
C TYR A 441 -10.47 -12.29 3.32
N LEU A 442 -9.62 -11.40 2.79
CA LEU A 442 -9.73 -9.96 3.03
C LEU A 442 -11.06 -9.40 2.50
N LEU A 443 -11.48 -9.80 1.31
CA LEU A 443 -12.76 -9.41 0.71
C LEU A 443 -13.96 -9.93 1.49
N ARG A 444 -13.89 -11.14 2.04
CA ARG A 444 -14.93 -11.70 2.91
C ARG A 444 -15.04 -10.94 4.23
N ASP A 445 -13.89 -10.61 4.83
CA ASP A 445 -13.81 -10.04 6.17
C ASP A 445 -14.10 -8.53 6.19
N ARG A 446 -13.93 -7.82 5.06
CA ARG A 446 -14.20 -6.37 4.97
C ARG A 446 -15.64 -5.99 5.31
N PHE A 447 -16.60 -6.89 5.11
CA PHE A 447 -18.03 -6.68 5.41
C PHE A 447 -18.39 -6.87 6.88
N ALA A 448 -17.42 -7.18 7.75
CA ALA A 448 -17.63 -7.21 9.18
C ALA A 448 -17.78 -5.80 9.79
N ALA A 449 -17.38 -4.73 9.09
CA ALA A 449 -17.53 -3.32 9.48
C ALA A 449 -17.12 -3.03 10.94
N ARG A 450 -16.02 -3.63 11.40
CA ARG A 450 -15.60 -3.59 12.81
C ARG A 450 -15.42 -2.16 13.33
N GLU A 451 -14.83 -1.32 12.50
CA GLU A 451 -14.58 0.10 12.76
C GLU A 451 -15.89 0.89 12.94
N LEU A 452 -16.91 0.60 12.14
CA LEU A 452 -18.22 1.24 12.25
C LEU A 452 -18.91 0.92 13.57
N TRP A 453 -18.89 -0.36 13.98
CA TRP A 453 -19.49 -0.76 15.26
C TRP A 453 -18.78 -0.13 16.45
N ALA A 454 -17.46 0.02 16.37
CA ALA A 454 -16.68 0.70 17.40
C ALA A 454 -17.03 2.20 17.49
N GLU A 455 -17.17 2.86 16.34
CA GLU A 455 -17.55 4.27 16.24
C GLU A 455 -18.95 4.53 16.83
N LEU A 456 -19.90 3.63 16.59
CA LEU A 456 -21.25 3.69 17.14
C LEU A 456 -21.35 3.21 18.60
N GLY A 457 -20.23 2.92 19.26
CA GLY A 457 -20.20 2.47 20.66
C GLY A 457 -20.83 1.08 20.89
N LEU A 458 -20.99 0.28 19.84
CA LEU A 458 -21.58 -1.06 19.90
C LEU A 458 -20.52 -2.12 20.27
N PRO A 459 -20.91 -3.24 20.89
CA PRO A 459 -19.98 -4.29 21.28
C PRO A 459 -19.45 -5.04 20.04
N VAL A 460 -18.28 -4.62 19.54
CA VAL A 460 -17.69 -5.07 18.26
C VAL A 460 -17.68 -6.59 18.11
N ASP A 461 -17.08 -7.32 19.05
CA ASP A 461 -16.95 -8.79 18.93
C ASP A 461 -18.30 -9.51 18.96
N ARG A 462 -19.29 -8.96 19.68
CA ARG A 462 -20.66 -9.48 19.65
C ARG A 462 -21.35 -9.19 18.32
N CYS A 463 -21.17 -7.99 17.78
CA CYS A 463 -21.70 -7.61 16.47
C CYS A 463 -21.13 -8.52 15.38
N VAL A 464 -19.81 -8.74 15.37
CA VAL A 464 -19.19 -9.67 14.43
C VAL A 464 -19.72 -11.08 14.58
N GLY A 465 -19.86 -11.60 15.82
CA GLY A 465 -20.46 -12.92 16.04
C GLY A 465 -21.87 -13.03 15.46
N TRP A 466 -22.74 -12.04 15.71
CA TRP A 466 -24.09 -12.03 15.12
C TRP A 466 -24.09 -11.93 13.59
N ILE A 467 -23.14 -11.20 13.01
CA ILE A 467 -22.98 -11.10 11.56
C ILE A 467 -22.58 -12.46 10.99
N GLU A 468 -21.60 -13.13 11.61
CA GLU A 468 -21.12 -14.46 11.19
C GLU A 468 -22.20 -15.54 11.28
N ASP A 469 -23.08 -15.46 12.29
CA ASP A 469 -24.21 -16.38 12.47
C ASP A 469 -25.45 -16.00 11.63
N SER A 470 -25.43 -14.86 10.94
CA SER A 470 -26.61 -14.38 10.21
C SER A 470 -26.81 -15.10 8.88
N GLY A 471 -28.02 -15.64 8.67
CA GLY A 471 -28.41 -16.20 7.37
C GLY A 471 -28.36 -15.16 6.23
N TYR A 472 -28.47 -13.87 6.54
CA TYR A 472 -28.24 -12.80 5.58
C TYR A 472 -26.78 -12.77 5.12
N MET A 473 -25.82 -12.68 6.04
CA MET A 473 -24.40 -12.58 5.67
C MET A 473 -23.89 -13.84 4.95
N HIS A 474 -24.41 -15.02 5.30
CA HIS A 474 -24.12 -16.24 4.53
C HIS A 474 -24.56 -16.12 3.07
N ARG A 475 -25.82 -15.72 2.82
CA ARG A 475 -26.33 -15.52 1.46
C ARG A 475 -25.64 -14.37 0.73
N TYR A 476 -25.38 -13.27 1.43
CA TYR A 476 -24.69 -12.12 0.89
C TYR A 476 -23.29 -12.51 0.40
N ARG A 477 -22.48 -13.17 1.24
CA ARG A 477 -21.15 -13.67 0.85
C ARG A 477 -21.20 -14.69 -0.28
N ALA A 478 -22.17 -15.60 -0.25
CA ALA A 478 -22.37 -16.56 -1.34
C ALA A 478 -22.58 -15.84 -2.69
N GLU A 479 -23.46 -14.83 -2.71
CA GLU A 479 -23.74 -14.05 -3.92
C GLU A 479 -22.53 -13.22 -4.38
N LEU A 480 -21.78 -12.64 -3.44
CA LEU A 480 -20.55 -11.90 -3.75
C LEU A 480 -19.52 -12.73 -4.48
N PHE A 481 -19.29 -13.97 -4.02
CA PHE A 481 -18.28 -14.84 -4.60
C PHE A 481 -18.79 -15.66 -5.79
N ARG A 482 -20.12 -15.69 -6.03
CA ARG A 482 -20.72 -16.32 -7.22
C ARG A 482 -20.12 -15.82 -8.53
N ARG A 483 -19.69 -14.55 -8.59
CA ARG A 483 -19.04 -13.94 -9.76
C ARG A 483 -17.53 -14.20 -9.81
N VAL A 484 -16.86 -14.23 -8.66
CA VAL A 484 -15.40 -14.34 -8.57
C VAL A 484 -14.90 -15.77 -8.81
N VAL A 485 -15.56 -16.75 -8.20
CA VAL A 485 -15.10 -18.15 -8.19
C VAL A 485 -15.00 -18.78 -9.58
N PRO A 486 -16.00 -18.64 -10.48
CA PRO A 486 -15.88 -19.16 -11.85
C PRO A 486 -14.72 -18.52 -12.62
N ILE A 487 -14.46 -17.22 -12.40
CA ILE A 487 -13.41 -16.50 -13.11
C ILE A 487 -12.05 -17.01 -12.66
N VAL A 488 -11.82 -17.10 -11.35
CA VAL A 488 -10.61 -17.67 -10.75
C VAL A 488 -10.33 -19.07 -11.31
N ARG A 489 -11.36 -19.91 -11.46
CA ARG A 489 -11.23 -21.21 -12.12
C ARG A 489 -10.86 -21.07 -13.60
N SER A 490 -11.57 -20.22 -14.34
CA SER A 490 -11.41 -20.08 -15.79
C SER A 490 -10.02 -19.55 -16.20
N ILE A 491 -9.39 -18.73 -15.35
CA ILE A 491 -8.03 -18.22 -15.56
C ILE A 491 -6.95 -19.19 -15.10
N GLY A 492 -7.31 -20.40 -14.65
CA GLY A 492 -6.37 -21.48 -14.31
C GLY A 492 -5.89 -21.51 -12.86
N LEU A 493 -6.38 -20.63 -11.98
CA LEU A 493 -6.05 -20.63 -10.55
C LEU A 493 -6.98 -21.58 -9.77
N TRP A 494 -6.88 -22.88 -10.05
CA TRP A 494 -7.78 -23.91 -9.53
C TRP A 494 -7.08 -25.11 -8.89
N GLY A 495 -5.88 -24.91 -8.36
CA GLY A 495 -5.10 -25.91 -7.66
C GLY A 495 -5.73 -26.38 -6.34
N PRO A 496 -5.13 -27.39 -5.68
CA PRO A 496 -5.66 -27.96 -4.44
C PRO A 496 -5.82 -26.90 -3.33
N LYS A 497 -4.88 -25.96 -3.19
CA LYS A 497 -4.91 -24.93 -2.15
C LYS A 497 -6.13 -24.00 -2.30
N VAL A 498 -6.42 -23.55 -3.53
CA VAL A 498 -7.56 -22.68 -3.82
C VAL A 498 -8.87 -23.42 -3.56
N ARG A 499 -8.99 -24.65 -4.07
CA ARG A 499 -10.17 -25.49 -3.84
C ARG A 499 -10.43 -25.74 -2.36
N ASP A 500 -9.38 -26.05 -1.58
CA ASP A 500 -9.51 -26.26 -0.14
C ASP A 500 -9.91 -24.97 0.59
N ALA A 501 -9.37 -23.81 0.20
CA ALA A 501 -9.75 -22.52 0.77
C ALA A 501 -11.21 -22.18 0.45
N TYR A 502 -11.63 -22.35 -0.79
CA TYR A 502 -13.01 -22.11 -1.23
C TYR A 502 -13.99 -23.11 -0.63
N ALA A 503 -13.58 -24.35 -0.40
CA ALA A 503 -14.36 -25.34 0.36
C ALA A 503 -14.62 -24.85 1.79
N ARG A 504 -13.59 -24.39 2.49
CA ARG A 504 -13.72 -23.82 3.85
C ARG A 504 -14.58 -22.57 3.90
N MET A 505 -14.67 -21.82 2.79
CA MET A 505 -15.55 -20.66 2.68
C MET A 505 -16.98 -21.01 2.22
N GLY A 506 -17.25 -22.26 1.84
CA GLY A 506 -18.55 -22.69 1.30
C GLY A 506 -18.83 -22.17 -0.11
N LEU A 507 -17.78 -21.97 -0.92
CA LEU A 507 -17.87 -21.30 -2.23
C LEU A 507 -17.74 -22.25 -3.43
N LEU A 508 -17.46 -23.54 -3.21
CA LEU A 508 -17.18 -24.48 -4.29
C LEU A 508 -18.36 -24.70 -5.25
N GLU A 509 -19.59 -24.56 -4.77
CA GLU A 509 -20.79 -24.75 -5.60
C GLU A 509 -20.90 -23.75 -6.76
N PHE A 510 -20.23 -22.59 -6.66
CA PHE A 510 -20.25 -21.56 -7.69
C PHE A 510 -19.24 -21.83 -8.82
N ALA A 511 -18.36 -22.82 -8.69
CA ALA A 511 -17.28 -23.04 -9.65
C ALA A 511 -17.75 -23.28 -11.10
N ASP A 512 -18.95 -23.82 -11.28
CA ASP A 512 -19.55 -24.16 -12.58
C ASP A 512 -20.54 -23.10 -13.08
N ALA A 513 -20.59 -21.89 -12.50
CA ALA A 513 -21.50 -20.86 -12.98
C ALA A 513 -21.06 -20.27 -14.34
N GLU A 514 -22.04 -20.05 -15.23
CA GLU A 514 -21.84 -19.47 -16.56
C GLU A 514 -21.59 -17.95 -16.47
N VAL A 515 -20.32 -17.54 -16.53
CA VAL A 515 -19.90 -16.13 -16.39
C VAL A 515 -20.47 -15.24 -17.48
N ASP A 516 -20.48 -15.71 -18.73
CA ASP A 516 -20.90 -14.88 -19.87
C ASP A 516 -22.40 -14.53 -19.79
N ALA A 517 -23.24 -15.50 -19.40
CA ALA A 517 -24.67 -15.27 -19.18
C ALA A 517 -24.94 -14.26 -18.07
N LEU A 518 -24.11 -14.26 -17.02
CA LEU A 518 -24.20 -13.34 -15.90
C LEU A 518 -23.83 -11.90 -16.30
N MET A 519 -22.86 -11.73 -17.20
CA MET A 519 -22.44 -10.42 -17.72
C MET A 519 -23.47 -9.84 -18.69
N ASP A 520 -24.03 -10.67 -19.57
CA ASP A 520 -25.07 -10.25 -20.52
C ASP A 520 -26.33 -9.71 -19.82
N GLU A 521 -26.65 -10.27 -18.65
CA GLU A 521 -27.79 -9.82 -17.84
C GLU A 521 -27.58 -8.41 -17.27
N ASP A 522 -26.39 -8.10 -16.74
CA ASP A 522 -26.09 -6.76 -16.22
C ASP A 522 -26.15 -5.71 -17.34
N ASP A 523 -25.66 -6.08 -18.53
CA ASP A 523 -25.74 -5.29 -19.76
C ASP A 523 -27.19 -5.04 -20.23
N ARG A 524 -28.07 -6.03 -20.03
CA ARG A 524 -29.49 -5.93 -20.36
C ARG A 524 -30.20 -4.97 -19.41
N VAL A 525 -29.94 -5.09 -18.11
CA VAL A 525 -30.58 -4.26 -17.08
C VAL A 525 -30.18 -2.79 -17.23
N ALA A 526 -28.90 -2.48 -17.46
CA ALA A 526 -28.46 -1.11 -17.68
C ALA A 526 -29.20 -0.42 -18.85
N ARG A 527 -29.42 -1.15 -19.95
CA ARG A 527 -30.21 -0.65 -21.10
C ARG A 527 -31.69 -0.43 -20.79
N GLN A 528 -32.25 -1.10 -19.79
CA GLN A 528 -33.63 -0.85 -19.37
C GLN A 528 -33.76 0.52 -18.69
N TYR A 529 -32.75 0.94 -17.92
CA TYR A 529 -32.72 2.29 -17.35
C TYR A 529 -32.72 3.36 -18.44
N ASP A 530 -31.97 3.16 -19.53
CA ASP A 530 -31.95 4.06 -20.68
C ASP A 530 -33.30 4.19 -21.40
N ALA A 531 -34.08 3.11 -21.42
CA ALA A 531 -35.40 3.10 -22.06
C ALA A 531 -36.50 3.69 -21.16
N SER A 532 -36.21 3.87 -19.87
CA SER A 532 -37.13 4.39 -18.86
C SER A 532 -36.85 5.83 -18.43
N ALA A 533 -35.70 6.38 -18.81
CA ALA A 533 -35.31 7.79 -18.67
C ALA A 533 -35.79 8.60 -19.87
#